data_AF-A0A1D8RZ27-F1
#
_entry.id   AF-A0A1D8RZ27-F1
#
_cell.length_a   1.000
_cell.length_b   1.000
_cell.length_c   1.000
_cell.angle_alpha   90.00
_cell.angle_beta   90.00
_cell.angle_gamma   90.00
#
_symmetry.space_group_name_H-M   'P 1'
#
loop_
_entity.id
_entity.type
_entity.pdbx_description
1 polymer ?
#
loop_
_entity_poly.entity_id
_entity_poly.type
_entity_poly.pdbx_seq_one_letter_code
_entity_poly.pdbx_strand_id
1 'polypeptide(L)'
;MSDTIQQARLENKMKNPIVALALGFFIPGAAQMYSGSIMWGVVNLILVIIFAITIIASPLAFIIWLVSMFLGYKGAKTFNDKVLDKAESVM
;
A
#
# COMPACT_ATOMS: atom_id res chain seq x y z
N MET A 1 -23.59 15.70 -18.24
CA MET A 1 -23.92 14.39 -17.66
C MET A 1 -22.77 13.37 -17.75
N SER A 2 -21.64 13.72 -18.37
CA SER A 2 -20.45 12.85 -18.49
C SER A 2 -19.52 12.95 -17.27
N ASP A 3 -19.28 14.17 -16.78
CA ASP A 3 -18.12 14.42 -15.92
C ASP A 3 -18.35 13.97 -14.48
N THR A 4 -19.58 14.03 -13.98
CA THR A 4 -19.94 13.46 -12.67
C THR A 4 -19.81 11.94 -12.62
N ILE A 5 -20.11 11.25 -13.73
CA ILE A 5 -19.94 9.80 -13.85
C ILE A 5 -18.45 9.44 -13.97
N GLN A 6 -17.66 10.25 -14.69
CA GLN A 6 -16.21 10.10 -14.79
C GLN A 6 -15.54 10.29 -13.42
N GLN A 7 -15.88 11.36 -12.70
CA GLN A 7 -15.39 11.65 -11.35
C GLN A 7 -15.76 10.52 -10.37
N ALA A 8 -17.00 10.04 -10.39
CA ALA A 8 -17.41 8.92 -9.54
C ALA A 8 -16.65 7.62 -9.84
N ARG A 9 -16.28 7.35 -11.11
CA ARG A 9 -15.40 6.21 -11.45
C ARG A 9 -13.95 6.43 -11.00
N LEU A 10 -13.47 7.67 -11.03
CA LEU A 10 -12.13 8.05 -10.57
C LEU A 10 -12.00 7.88 -9.06
N GLU A 11 -12.96 8.39 -8.28
CA GLU A 11 -13.01 8.18 -6.83
C GLU A 11 -13.06 6.69 -6.48
N ASN A 12 -13.86 5.88 -7.21
CA ASN A 12 -13.90 4.43 -6.99
C ASN A 12 -12.57 3.71 -7.32
N LYS A 13 -11.73 4.28 -8.18
CA LYS A 13 -10.41 3.72 -8.50
C LYS A 13 -9.33 4.16 -7.52
N MET A 14 -9.54 5.27 -6.81
CA MET A 14 -8.61 5.74 -5.79
C MET A 14 -8.65 4.78 -4.59
N LYS A 15 -7.45 4.35 -4.17
CA LYS A 15 -7.25 3.49 -3.01
C LYS A 15 -7.12 4.34 -1.76
N ASN A 16 -7.72 3.92 -0.66
CA ASN A 16 -7.60 4.67 0.59
C ASN A 16 -6.26 4.35 1.27
N PRO A 17 -5.34 5.32 1.40
CA PRO A 17 -4.02 5.07 1.99
C PRO A 17 -4.10 4.78 3.51
N ILE A 18 -5.18 5.17 4.19
CA ILE A 18 -5.43 4.82 5.60
C ILE A 18 -5.77 3.33 5.72
N VAL A 19 -6.54 2.79 4.77
CA VAL A 19 -6.85 1.35 4.71
C VAL A 19 -5.58 0.54 4.42
N ALA A 20 -4.69 1.06 3.56
CA ALA A 20 -3.37 0.46 3.33
C ALA A 20 -2.54 0.38 4.62
N LEU A 21 -2.51 1.46 5.42
CA LEU A 21 -1.82 1.50 6.72
C LEU A 21 -2.43 0.52 7.71
N ALA A 22 -3.75 0.52 7.86
CA ALA A 22 -4.45 -0.39 8.77
C ALA A 22 -4.18 -1.86 8.40
N LEU A 23 -4.23 -2.20 7.11
CA LEU A 23 -3.89 -3.55 6.63
C LEU A 23 -2.43 -3.91 6.94
N GLY A 24 -1.49 -2.99 6.72
CA GLY A 24 -0.08 -3.18 7.07
C GLY A 24 0.17 -3.36 8.56
N PHE A 25 -0.66 -2.75 9.39
CA PHE A 25 -0.58 -2.87 10.84
C PHE A 25 -0.96 -4.28 11.31
N PHE A 26 -2.06 -4.84 10.80
CA PHE A 26 -2.49 -6.20 11.17
C PHE A 26 -1.64 -7.28 10.49
N ILE A 27 -1.22 -7.05 9.25
CA ILE A 27 -0.50 -8.03 8.44
C ILE A 27 0.74 -7.35 7.81
N PRO A 28 1.96 -7.71 8.23
CA PRO A 28 3.18 -7.25 7.60
C PRO A 28 3.15 -7.47 6.08
N GLY A 29 3.44 -6.44 5.27
CA GLY A 29 3.43 -6.56 3.81
C GLY A 29 2.06 -6.38 3.13
N ALA A 30 0.94 -6.44 3.86
CA ALA A 30 -0.39 -6.25 3.28
C ALA A 30 -0.62 -4.82 2.78
N ALA A 31 0.01 -3.81 3.40
CA ALA A 31 -0.03 -2.43 2.90
C ALA A 31 0.51 -2.30 1.47
N GLN A 32 1.60 -3.00 1.17
CA GLN A 32 2.21 -3.00 -0.17
C GLN A 32 1.42 -3.84 -1.17
N MET A 33 0.79 -4.93 -0.72
CA MET A 33 -0.17 -5.68 -1.55
C MET A 33 -1.37 -4.81 -1.94
N TYR A 34 -1.91 -4.05 -0.98
CA TYR A 34 -3.03 -3.15 -1.21
C TYR A 34 -2.66 -2.00 -2.17
N SER A 35 -1.47 -1.41 -2.06
CA SER A 35 -1.01 -0.37 -2.99
C SER A 35 -0.76 -0.86 -4.42
N GLY A 36 -0.83 -2.17 -4.68
CA GLY A 36 -0.65 -2.76 -6.02
C GLY A 36 0.75 -3.32 -6.26
N SER A 37 1.64 -3.26 -5.28
CA SER A 37 2.97 -3.87 -5.31
C SER A 37 2.96 -5.20 -4.55
N ILE A 38 2.16 -6.16 -5.04
CA ILE A 38 1.93 -7.47 -4.41
C ILE A 38 3.26 -8.22 -4.20
N MET A 39 4.14 -8.19 -5.20
CA MET A 39 5.43 -8.90 -5.14
C MET A 39 6.31 -8.41 -3.99
N TRP A 40 6.41 -7.10 -3.80
CA TRP A 40 7.14 -6.50 -2.69
C TRP A 40 6.47 -6.79 -1.33
N GLY A 41 5.14 -6.78 -1.29
CA GLY A 41 4.39 -7.14 -0.09
C GLY A 41 4.62 -8.58 0.35
N VAL A 42 4.65 -9.55 -0.58
CA VAL A 42 4.96 -10.96 -0.26
C VAL A 42 6.39 -11.10 0.27
N VAL A 43 7.36 -10.46 -0.38
CA VAL A 43 8.76 -10.48 0.08
C VAL A 43 8.87 -9.93 1.50
N ASN A 44 8.23 -8.79 1.79
CA ASN A 44 8.28 -8.19 3.12
C ASN A 44 7.56 -9.02 4.18
N LEU A 45 6.44 -9.66 3.83
CA LEU A 45 5.73 -10.59 4.72
C LEU A 45 6.63 -11.77 5.10
N ILE A 46 7.29 -12.40 4.12
CA ILE A 46 8.21 -13.52 4.36
C ILE A 46 9.42 -13.06 5.19
N LEU A 47 9.99 -11.89 4.88
CA LEU A 47 11.14 -11.32 5.60
C LEU A 47 10.81 -11.07 7.07
N VAL A 48 9.65 -10.46 7.35
CA VAL A 48 9.20 -10.18 8.72
C VAL A 48 8.95 -11.48 9.48
N ILE A 49 8.35 -12.50 8.85
CA ILE A 49 8.13 -13.81 9.48
C ILE A 49 9.46 -14.50 9.80
N ILE A 50 10.40 -14.54 8.86
CA ILE A 50 11.73 -15.14 9.08
C ILE A 50 12.44 -14.43 10.23
N PHE A 51 12.48 -13.09 10.22
CA PHE A 51 13.13 -12.32 11.28
C PHE A 51 12.43 -12.42 12.63
N ALA A 52 11.10 -12.56 12.65
CA ALA A 52 10.34 -12.76 13.89
C ALA A 52 10.61 -14.13 14.55
N ILE A 53 10.82 -15.18 13.74
CA ILE A 53 11.07 -16.56 14.23
C ILE A 53 12.54 -16.77 14.60
N THR A 54 13.47 -16.28 13.78
CA THR A 54 14.92 -16.53 13.97
C THR A 54 15.54 -15.72 15.10
N ILE A 55 14.98 -14.55 15.41
CA ILE A 55 15.53 -13.63 16.38
C ILE A 55 14.37 -13.16 17.26
N ILE A 56 14.20 -13.77 18.43
CA ILE A 56 13.20 -13.43 19.45
C ILE A 56 12.95 -11.92 19.46
N ALA A 57 11.83 -11.47 18.89
CA ALA A 57 11.40 -10.07 18.83
C ALA A 57 12.51 -9.06 18.51
N SER A 58 13.31 -9.33 17.46
CA SER A 58 14.35 -8.40 17.02
C SER A 58 13.79 -6.99 16.77
N PRO A 59 14.41 -5.94 17.32
CA PRO A 59 14.09 -4.55 16.98
C PRO A 59 14.13 -4.28 15.47
N LEU A 60 14.93 -5.03 14.72
CA LEU A 60 15.01 -4.94 13.26
C LEU A 60 13.70 -5.36 12.57
N ALA A 61 13.03 -6.41 13.05
CA ALA A 61 11.76 -6.84 12.49
C ALA A 61 10.68 -5.76 12.65
N PHE A 62 10.69 -5.08 13.81
CA PHE A 62 9.78 -3.97 14.09
C PHE A 62 10.06 -2.74 13.19
N ILE A 63 11.35 -2.41 12.98
CA ILE A 63 11.75 -1.33 12.07
C ILE A 63 11.35 -1.65 10.63
N ILE A 64 11.62 -2.87 10.16
CA ILE A 64 11.25 -3.31 8.79
C ILE A 64 9.74 -3.28 8.60
N TRP A 65 8.97 -3.70 9.61
CA TRP A 65 7.53 -3.63 9.58
C TRP A 65 7.01 -2.18 9.50
N LEU A 66 7.55 -1.26 10.31
CA LEU A 66 7.24 0.17 10.25
C LEU A 66 7.55 0.77 8.87
N VAL A 67 8.74 0.48 8.33
CA VAL A 67 9.16 0.93 6.99
C VAL A 67 8.25 0.34 5.92
N SER A 68 7.87 -0.93 6.02
CA SER A 68 6.90 -1.58 5.12
C SER A 68 5.56 -0.86 5.10
N MET A 69 5.07 -0.46 6.28
CA MET A 69 3.82 0.29 6.43
C MET A 69 3.92 1.65 5.73
N PHE A 70 5.03 2.36 5.96
CA PHE A 70 5.26 3.68 5.37
C PHE A 70 5.39 3.63 3.85
N LEU A 71 6.03 2.58 3.33
CA LEU A 71 6.15 2.33 1.89
C LEU A 71 4.79 1.97 1.27
N GLY A 72 3.96 1.18 1.95
CA GLY A 72 2.60 0.88 1.49
C GLY A 72 1.71 2.13 1.45
N TYR A 73 1.83 3.03 2.44
CA TYR A 73 1.15 4.33 2.44
C TYR A 73 1.56 5.20 1.24
N LYS A 74 2.88 5.38 1.04
CA LYS A 74 3.39 6.11 -0.12
C LYS A 74 2.95 5.47 -1.42
N GLY A 75 2.99 4.15 -1.51
CA GLY A 75 2.52 3.39 -2.68
C GLY A 75 1.05 3.63 -3.00
N ALA A 76 0.18 3.65 -1.99
CA ALA A 76 -1.24 3.95 -2.17
C ALA A 76 -1.47 5.39 -2.66
N LYS A 77 -0.70 6.36 -2.12
CA LYS A 77 -0.73 7.75 -2.59
C LYS A 77 -0.26 7.87 -4.05
N THR A 78 0.87 7.26 -4.39
CA THR A 78 1.39 7.23 -5.76
C THR A 78 0.45 6.53 -6.74
N PHE A 79 -0.29 5.52 -6.30
CA PHE A 79 -1.32 4.89 -7.13
C PHE A 79 -2.46 5.87 -7.44
N ASN A 80 -2.91 6.65 -6.44
CA ASN A 80 -3.94 7.67 -6.64
C ASN A 80 -3.46 8.81 -7.55
N ASP A 81 -2.24 9.29 -7.35
CA ASP A 81 -1.65 10.33 -8.19
C ASP A 81 -1.58 9.86 -9.67
N LYS A 82 -1.17 8.62 -9.92
CA LYS A 82 -1.18 8.03 -11.28
C LYS A 82 -2.59 7.89 -11.88
N VAL A 83 -3.61 7.69 -11.05
CA VAL A 83 -5.01 7.61 -11.50
C VAL A 83 -5.51 9.02 -11.86
N LEU A 84 -5.12 10.05 -11.10
CA LEU A 84 -5.41 11.46 -11.36
C LEU A 84 -4.70 11.97 -12.63
N ASP A 85 -3.40 11.75 -12.76
CA ASP A 85 -2.63 12.14 -13.97
C ASP A 85 -3.21 11.51 -15.24
N LYS A 86 -3.62 10.23 -15.16
CA LYS A 86 -4.30 9.57 -16.29
C LYS A 86 -5.64 10.21 -16.63
N ALA A 87 -6.38 10.72 -15.65
CA ALA A 87 -7.64 11.39 -15.91
C ALA A 87 -7.45 12.78 -16.50
N GLU A 88 -6.47 13.54 -16.04
CA GLU A 88 -6.10 14.83 -16.63
C GLU A 88 -5.61 14.69 -18.06
N SER A 89 -4.86 13.62 -18.39
CA SER A 89 -4.38 13.40 -19.76
C SER A 89 -5.46 13.05 -20.80
N VAL A 90 -6.69 12.73 -20.36
CA VAL A 90 -7.81 12.29 -21.21
C VAL A 90 -8.95 13.33 -21.23
N MET A 91 -8.87 14.36 -20.38
CA MET A 91 -9.72 15.57 -20.44
C MET A 91 -9.13 16.60 -21.39
#